data_AF-A0A948M6Z7-F1
#
_entry.id   AF-A0A948M6Z7-F1
#
_cell.length_a   1.000
_cell.length_b   1.000
_cell.length_c   1.000
_cell.angle_alpha   90.00
_cell.angle_beta   90.00
_cell.angle_gamma   90.00
#
_symmetry.space_group_name_H-M   'P 1'
#
loop_
_entity.id
_entity.type
_entity.pdbx_description
1 polymer ?
#
loop_
_entity_poly.entity_id
_entity_poly.type
_entity_poly.pdbx_seq_one_letter_code
_entity_poly.pdbx_strand_id
1 'polypeptide(L)'
;MAQETFRHLKENKTSLREIIFCLYDQGALEVFNKNVISYLEYIIHKLQNGPFITVDAIIEVPVSSGKTGIVVIQRSNPPFGWALPGGFVDYGESLEDAVKREMKEETDLELQDLRQFHTYSNPDRDPRFHTIGTVFLAKGIGTPKADDDAAGLKVIKLDEIKNLDFAFDHNNILEDYLKYKENGILP
;
A
#
# COMPACT_ATOMS: atom_id res chain seq x y z
N MET A 1 -10.18 24.53 12.26
CA MET A 1 -11.64 24.74 12.12
C MET A 1 -12.21 23.90 10.97
N ALA A 2 -11.81 24.12 9.71
CA ALA A 2 -12.31 23.33 8.57
C ALA A 2 -11.99 21.83 8.66
N GLN A 3 -10.78 21.45 9.06
CA GLN A 3 -10.38 20.04 9.24
C GLN A 3 -11.25 19.31 10.29
N GLU A 4 -11.55 19.98 11.41
CA GLU A 4 -12.43 19.44 12.46
C GLU A 4 -13.86 19.27 11.98
N THR A 5 -14.37 20.21 11.20
CA THR A 5 -15.68 20.08 10.54
C THR A 5 -15.67 18.89 9.58
N PHE A 6 -14.66 18.74 8.71
CA PHE A 6 -14.57 17.61 7.79
C PHE A 6 -14.44 16.27 8.52
N ARG A 7 -13.68 16.21 9.62
CA ARG A 7 -13.58 15.04 10.50
C ARG A 7 -14.96 14.65 11.06
N HIS A 8 -15.67 15.61 11.67
CA HIS A 8 -17.01 15.38 12.21
C HIS A 8 -18.01 14.92 11.14
N LEU A 9 -18.01 15.56 9.97
CA LEU A 9 -18.88 15.18 8.85
C LEU A 9 -18.63 13.74 8.40
N LYS A 10 -17.36 13.34 8.33
CA LYS A 10 -16.95 11.98 7.96
C LYS A 10 -17.36 10.95 9.02
N GLU A 11 -17.06 11.20 10.28
CA GLU A 11 -17.40 10.30 11.41
C GLU A 11 -18.92 10.07 11.53
N ASN A 12 -19.71 11.12 11.30
CA ASN A 12 -21.17 11.07 11.47
C ASN A 12 -21.93 10.77 10.17
N LYS A 13 -21.23 10.54 9.04
CA LYS A 13 -21.82 10.35 7.71
C LYS A 13 -22.82 11.45 7.31
N THR A 14 -22.55 12.69 7.74
CA THR A 14 -23.38 13.87 7.44
C THR A 14 -22.73 14.73 6.36
N SER A 15 -23.53 15.49 5.60
CA SER A 15 -23.03 16.39 4.56
C SER A 15 -22.97 17.84 5.02
N LEU A 16 -22.00 18.59 4.50
CA LEU A 16 -21.96 20.04 4.62
C LEU A 16 -22.96 20.65 3.64
N ARG A 17 -23.90 21.46 4.15
CA ARG A 17 -24.87 22.15 3.28
C ARG A 17 -24.32 23.46 2.72
N GLU A 18 -23.78 24.32 3.58
CA GLU A 18 -23.36 25.67 3.20
C GLU A 18 -22.36 26.22 4.24
N ILE A 19 -21.41 27.04 3.77
CA ILE A 19 -20.56 27.88 4.62
C ILE A 19 -20.68 29.31 4.08
N ILE A 20 -21.13 30.24 4.93
CA ILE A 20 -21.25 31.67 4.59
C ILE A 20 -20.15 32.45 5.31
N PHE A 21 -19.36 33.20 4.54
CA PHE A 21 -18.42 34.19 5.07
C PHE A 21 -18.93 35.60 4.78
N CYS A 22 -19.24 36.37 5.83
CA CYS A 22 -19.64 37.77 5.70
C CYS A 22 -18.42 38.68 5.88
N LEU A 23 -17.96 39.29 4.79
CA LEU A 23 -16.80 40.19 4.76
C LEU A 23 -17.28 41.62 4.49
N TYR A 24 -16.77 42.59 5.24
CA TYR A 24 -17.30 43.96 5.25
C TYR A 24 -16.43 44.98 4.48
N ASP A 25 -15.27 44.58 3.98
CA ASP A 25 -14.41 45.42 3.15
C ASP A 25 -13.68 44.63 2.06
N GLN A 26 -13.29 45.34 1.00
CA GLN A 26 -12.69 44.77 -0.20
C GLN A 26 -11.33 44.09 0.08
N GLY A 27 -10.54 44.64 1.00
CA GLY A 27 -9.23 44.06 1.36
C GLY A 27 -9.39 42.72 2.06
N ALA A 28 -10.39 42.59 2.95
CA ALA A 28 -10.71 41.30 3.57
C ALA A 28 -11.18 40.27 2.53
N LEU A 29 -11.96 40.68 1.52
CA LEU A 29 -12.39 39.80 0.43
C LEU A 29 -11.20 39.32 -0.44
N GLU A 30 -10.24 40.19 -0.74
CA GLU A 30 -9.04 39.83 -1.49
C GLU A 30 -8.16 38.82 -0.74
N VAL A 31 -7.94 39.05 0.56
CA VAL A 31 -7.21 38.13 1.44
C VAL A 31 -7.95 36.79 1.55
N PHE A 32 -9.28 36.82 1.68
CA PHE A 32 -10.11 35.62 1.73
C PHE A 32 -10.02 34.80 0.44
N ASN A 33 -10.20 35.43 -0.72
CA ASN A 33 -10.12 34.75 -2.02
C ASN A 33 -8.74 34.12 -2.24
N LYS A 34 -7.67 34.84 -1.89
CA LYS A 34 -6.31 34.32 -2.08
C LYS A 34 -5.97 33.14 -1.19
N ASN A 35 -6.49 33.12 0.05
CA ASN A 35 -6.04 32.14 1.04
C ASN A 35 -7.07 31.03 1.27
N VAL A 36 -8.35 31.37 1.43
CA VAL A 36 -9.40 30.41 1.78
C VAL A 36 -9.88 29.64 0.56
N ILE A 37 -10.15 30.32 -0.56
CA ILE A 37 -10.58 29.63 -1.78
C ILE A 37 -9.47 28.72 -2.30
N SER A 38 -8.24 29.22 -2.41
CA SER A 38 -7.10 28.38 -2.81
C SER A 38 -6.86 27.21 -1.85
N TYR A 39 -7.12 27.37 -0.55
CA TYR A 39 -7.03 26.27 0.41
C TYR A 39 -8.16 25.24 0.22
N LEU A 40 -9.39 25.68 -0.02
CA LEU A 40 -10.52 24.79 -0.33
C LEU A 40 -10.31 24.05 -1.64
N GLU A 41 -9.87 24.75 -2.69
CA GLU A 41 -9.50 24.15 -3.98
C GLU A 41 -8.38 23.12 -3.81
N TYR A 42 -7.37 23.42 -2.98
CA TYR A 42 -6.32 22.46 -2.64
C TYR A 42 -6.89 21.22 -1.94
N ILE A 43 -7.77 21.38 -0.95
CA ILE A 43 -8.39 20.23 -0.27
C ILE A 43 -9.22 19.40 -1.26
N ILE A 44 -10.08 20.04 -2.04
CA ILE A 44 -11.04 19.37 -2.92
C ILE A 44 -10.33 18.71 -4.10
N HIS A 45 -9.38 19.39 -4.75
CA HIS A 45 -8.79 18.92 -6.00
C HIS A 45 -7.43 18.24 -5.84
N LYS A 46 -6.66 18.56 -4.79
CA LYS A 46 -5.34 17.95 -4.56
C LYS A 46 -5.39 16.86 -3.50
N LEU A 47 -6.02 17.09 -2.35
CA LEU A 47 -6.01 16.08 -1.27
C LEU A 47 -6.96 14.90 -1.52
N GLN A 48 -8.07 15.10 -2.26
CA GLN A 48 -8.97 13.98 -2.59
C GLN A 48 -8.37 12.96 -3.57
N ASN A 49 -7.47 13.41 -4.44
CA ASN A 49 -6.82 12.57 -5.46
C ASN A 49 -5.48 12.03 -5.00
N GLY A 50 -5.18 12.11 -3.69
CA GLY A 50 -3.89 11.71 -3.12
C GLY A 50 -3.53 10.28 -3.50
N PRO A 51 -2.24 9.93 -3.41
CA PRO A 51 -1.83 8.57 -3.72
C PRO A 51 -2.57 7.59 -2.82
N PHE A 52 -3.03 6.49 -3.39
CA PHE A 52 -3.59 5.40 -2.61
C PHE A 52 -2.46 4.67 -1.89
N ILE A 53 -2.71 4.27 -0.64
CA ILE A 53 -1.71 3.61 0.20
C ILE A 53 -1.92 2.10 0.08
N THR A 54 -0.85 1.38 -0.26
CA THR A 54 -0.82 -0.08 -0.30
C THR A 54 0.27 -0.63 0.60
N VAL A 55 0.12 -1.89 0.97
CA VAL A 55 1.14 -2.67 1.67
C VAL A 55 1.39 -3.97 0.90
N ASP A 56 2.64 -4.40 0.88
CA ASP A 56 3.06 -5.67 0.30
C ASP A 56 3.98 -6.39 1.30
N ALA A 57 4.09 -7.72 1.23
CA ALA A 57 5.02 -8.45 2.09
C ALA A 57 5.92 -9.42 1.31
N ILE A 58 7.22 -9.38 1.62
CA ILE A 58 8.15 -10.45 1.31
C ILE A 58 8.13 -11.41 2.51
N ILE A 59 7.42 -12.52 2.37
CA ILE A 59 7.27 -13.53 3.41
C ILE A 59 8.30 -14.64 3.20
N GLU A 60 9.28 -14.74 4.09
CA GLU A 60 10.23 -15.83 4.13
C GLU A 60 9.61 -17.08 4.78
N VAL A 61 9.70 -18.23 4.09
CA VAL A 61 9.27 -19.53 4.61
C VAL A 61 10.36 -20.60 4.37
N PRO A 62 10.50 -21.60 5.25
CA PRO A 62 11.44 -22.69 5.04
C PRO A 62 10.98 -23.60 3.88
N VAL A 63 11.90 -23.97 3.00
CA VAL A 63 11.66 -24.98 1.94
C VAL A 63 12.41 -26.27 2.23
N SER A 64 11.94 -27.39 1.66
CA SER A 64 12.44 -28.76 1.92
C SER A 64 13.95 -28.95 1.69
N SER A 65 14.58 -28.09 0.89
CA SER A 65 16.02 -28.08 0.69
C SER A 65 16.83 -27.44 1.83
N GLY A 66 16.20 -27.09 2.95
CA GLY A 66 16.82 -26.34 4.05
C GLY A 66 17.15 -24.88 3.71
N LYS A 67 16.64 -24.38 2.58
CA LYS A 67 16.80 -22.98 2.15
C LYS A 67 15.56 -22.16 2.52
N THR A 68 15.65 -20.86 2.34
CA THR A 68 14.50 -19.94 2.43
C THR A 68 13.84 -19.79 1.06
N GLY A 69 12.53 -19.92 1.01
CA GLY A 69 11.70 -19.48 -0.10
C GLY A 69 10.89 -18.24 0.26
N ILE A 70 10.28 -17.62 -0.74
CA ILE A 70 9.33 -16.52 -0.56
C ILE A 70 7.95 -16.89 -1.10
N VAL A 71 6.92 -16.36 -0.47
CA VAL A 71 5.53 -16.50 -0.92
C VAL A 71 5.24 -15.46 -2.01
N VAL A 72 4.68 -15.92 -3.12
CA VAL A 72 4.18 -15.07 -4.20
C VAL A 72 2.79 -15.52 -4.61
N ILE A 73 1.99 -14.58 -5.10
CA ILE A 73 0.64 -14.84 -5.58
C ILE A 73 0.49 -14.55 -7.07
N GLN A 74 -0.37 -15.28 -7.77
CA GLN A 74 -0.71 -15.03 -9.16
C GLN A 74 -1.95 -14.16 -9.25
N ARG A 75 -1.84 -12.99 -9.89
CA ARG A 75 -2.94 -12.05 -10.01
C ARG A 75 -4.00 -12.55 -10.98
N SER A 76 -5.25 -12.57 -10.54
CA SER A 76 -6.44 -12.88 -11.35
C SER A 76 -6.94 -11.70 -12.19
N ASN A 77 -6.48 -10.47 -11.89
CA ASN A 77 -6.91 -9.23 -12.55
C ASN A 77 -5.71 -8.40 -13.06
N PRO A 78 -5.86 -7.62 -14.15
CA PRO A 78 -4.81 -6.74 -14.65
C PRO A 78 -4.27 -5.75 -13.59
N PRO A 79 -2.98 -5.39 -13.63
CA PRO A 79 -1.94 -5.98 -14.49
C PRO A 79 -1.66 -7.44 -14.10
N PHE A 80 -1.55 -8.33 -15.08
CA PHE A 80 -1.33 -9.76 -14.84
C PHE A 80 0.14 -10.05 -14.52
N GLY A 81 0.38 -11.15 -13.80
CA GLY A 81 1.71 -11.60 -13.41
C GLY A 81 1.72 -12.18 -11.99
N TRP A 82 2.90 -12.60 -11.55
CA TRP A 82 3.14 -12.89 -10.14
C TRP A 82 3.24 -11.58 -9.35
N ALA A 83 2.93 -11.62 -8.06
CA ALA A 83 3.04 -10.48 -7.17
C ALA A 83 3.45 -10.94 -5.78
N LEU A 84 4.00 -10.01 -5.00
CA LEU A 84 4.00 -10.15 -3.56
C LEU A 84 2.54 -10.08 -3.09
N PRO A 85 2.15 -10.85 -2.07
CA PRO A 85 0.87 -10.68 -1.42
C PRO A 85 0.80 -9.28 -0.80
N GLY A 86 -0.36 -8.65 -0.86
CA GLY A 86 -0.53 -7.24 -0.53
C GLY A 86 -1.84 -6.64 -1.03
N GLY A 87 -2.17 -5.47 -0.50
CA GLY A 87 -3.44 -4.82 -0.78
C GLY A 87 -3.50 -3.37 -0.30
N PHE A 88 -4.70 -2.81 -0.34
CA PHE A 88 -4.94 -1.42 0.06
C PHE A 88 -5.06 -1.31 1.58
N VAL A 89 -4.58 -0.18 2.11
CA VAL A 89 -4.75 0.15 3.53
C VAL A 89 -6.14 0.73 3.75
N ASP A 90 -6.90 0.14 4.67
CA ASP A 90 -8.22 0.63 5.02
C ASP A 90 -8.15 1.90 5.85
N TYR A 91 -9.18 2.74 5.74
CA TYR A 91 -9.24 3.95 6.52
C TYR A 91 -9.33 3.64 8.02
N GLY A 92 -8.40 4.19 8.80
CA GLY A 92 -8.31 3.97 10.25
C GLY A 92 -7.43 2.79 10.65
N GLU A 93 -6.84 2.09 9.67
CA GLU A 93 -5.90 0.99 9.87
C GLU A 93 -4.45 1.49 9.83
N SER A 94 -3.55 0.84 10.59
CA SER A 94 -2.11 1.05 10.48
C SER A 94 -1.53 0.24 9.32
N LEU A 95 -0.31 0.54 8.86
CA LEU A 95 0.34 -0.26 7.81
C LEU A 95 0.61 -1.68 8.29
N GLU A 96 0.99 -1.83 9.56
CA GLU A 96 1.27 -3.10 10.20
C GLU A 96 0.02 -3.97 10.38
N ASP A 97 -1.13 -3.36 10.65
CA ASP A 97 -2.39 -4.09 10.75
C ASP A 97 -2.90 -4.47 9.36
N ALA A 98 -2.80 -3.56 8.38
CA ALA A 98 -3.15 -3.83 7.00
C ALA A 98 -2.36 -5.01 6.43
N VAL A 99 -1.04 -5.02 6.59
CA VAL A 99 -0.22 -6.11 6.04
C VAL A 99 -0.53 -7.44 6.72
N LYS A 100 -0.81 -7.46 8.03
CA LYS A 100 -1.23 -8.70 8.71
C LYS A 100 -2.58 -9.19 8.22
N ARG A 101 -3.55 -8.29 8.01
CA ARG A 101 -4.87 -8.62 7.46
C ARG A 101 -4.74 -9.20 6.06
N GLU A 102 -4.07 -8.49 5.16
CA GLU A 102 -3.83 -8.93 3.77
C GLU A 102 -3.10 -10.28 3.72
N MET A 103 -2.06 -10.48 4.54
CA MET A 103 -1.35 -11.77 4.55
C MET A 103 -2.23 -12.91 5.06
N LYS A 104 -3.12 -12.63 6.02
CA LYS A 104 -4.06 -13.63 6.51
C LYS A 104 -5.09 -14.00 5.44
N GLU A 105 -5.63 -13.01 4.73
CA GLU A 105 -6.63 -13.19 3.68
C GLU A 105 -6.06 -13.88 2.44
N GLU A 106 -4.87 -13.48 1.96
CA GLU A 106 -4.33 -13.99 0.70
C GLU A 106 -3.51 -15.29 0.84
N THR A 107 -2.96 -15.57 2.03
CA THR A 107 -1.99 -16.66 2.23
C THR A 107 -2.27 -17.60 3.41
N ASP A 108 -3.24 -17.27 4.26
CA ASP A 108 -3.53 -17.93 5.55
C ASP A 108 -2.37 -17.92 6.57
N LEU A 109 -1.28 -17.20 6.29
CA LEU A 109 -0.09 -17.16 7.13
C LEU A 109 -0.21 -16.12 8.26
N GLU A 110 0.33 -16.48 9.43
CA GLU A 110 0.67 -15.51 10.46
C GLU A 110 2.09 -14.98 10.24
N LEU A 111 2.32 -13.71 10.57
CA LEU A 111 3.62 -13.05 10.38
C LEU A 111 4.39 -12.95 11.69
N GLN A 112 5.67 -13.34 11.65
CA GLN A 112 6.65 -13.08 12.69
C GLN A 112 7.80 -12.21 12.17
N ASP A 113 8.51 -11.58 13.10
CA ASP A 113 9.63 -10.68 12.79
C ASP A 113 9.27 -9.58 11.77
N LEU A 114 8.01 -9.12 11.82
CA LEU A 114 7.49 -8.11 10.91
C LEU A 114 8.29 -6.81 11.04
N ARG A 115 8.86 -6.35 9.93
CA ARG A 115 9.63 -5.10 9.86
C ARG A 115 9.42 -4.44 8.51
N GLN A 116 9.32 -3.12 8.52
CA GLN A 116 9.26 -2.35 7.28
C GLN A 116 10.58 -2.53 6.49
N PHE A 117 10.47 -2.79 5.20
CA PHE A 117 11.59 -2.88 4.27
C PHE A 117 11.88 -1.53 3.65
N HIS A 118 10.94 -1.04 2.84
CA HIS A 118 11.06 0.23 2.12
C HIS A 118 9.67 0.68 1.65
N THR A 119 9.55 1.97 1.30
CA THR A 119 8.32 2.55 0.73
C THR A 119 8.60 3.00 -0.70
N TYR A 120 7.89 2.41 -1.66
CA TYR A 120 8.00 2.71 -3.08
C TYR A 120 6.90 3.69 -3.50
N SER A 121 7.31 4.83 -4.03
CA SER A 121 6.42 5.97 -4.31
C SER A 121 6.58 6.57 -5.70
N ASN A 122 7.11 5.82 -6.67
CA ASN A 122 7.15 6.29 -8.05
C ASN A 122 5.69 6.46 -8.54
N PRO A 123 5.27 7.65 -9.02
CA PRO A 123 3.89 7.89 -9.44
C PRO A 123 3.36 6.93 -10.51
N ASP A 124 4.25 6.36 -11.32
CA ASP A 124 3.92 5.46 -12.43
C ASP A 124 4.08 3.97 -12.07
N ARG A 125 4.34 3.64 -10.79
CA ARG A 125 4.58 2.24 -10.35
C ARG A 125 3.39 1.31 -10.58
N ASP A 126 2.18 1.85 -10.49
CA ASP A 126 0.94 1.16 -10.77
C ASP A 126 0.22 1.88 -11.91
N PRO A 127 -0.02 1.22 -13.05
CA PRO A 127 -0.65 1.85 -14.21
C PRO A 127 -2.12 2.23 -13.97
N ARG A 128 -2.74 1.78 -12.87
CA ARG A 128 -4.14 2.03 -12.55
C ARG A 128 -4.32 3.33 -11.78
N PHE A 129 -3.47 3.58 -10.80
CA PHE A 129 -3.57 4.71 -9.88
C PHE A 129 -2.17 5.15 -9.41
N HIS A 130 -2.02 6.42 -9.03
CA HIS A 130 -0.86 6.83 -8.24
C HIS A 130 -0.94 6.13 -6.88
N THR A 131 -0.03 5.19 -6.62
CA THR A 131 0.04 4.45 -5.36
C THR A 131 1.36 4.71 -4.64
N ILE A 132 1.33 4.64 -3.31
CA ILE A 132 2.51 4.52 -2.46
C ILE A 132 2.41 3.15 -1.77
N GLY A 133 3.36 2.26 -2.06
CA GLY A 133 3.41 0.91 -1.51
C GLY A 133 4.50 0.78 -0.44
N THR A 134 4.12 0.37 0.78
CA THR A 134 5.11 0.03 1.82
C THR A 134 5.28 -1.47 1.92
N VAL A 135 6.49 -1.93 1.64
CA VAL A 135 6.84 -3.35 1.65
C VAL A 135 7.35 -3.74 3.04
N PHE A 136 6.90 -4.87 3.57
CA PHE A 136 7.37 -5.45 4.81
C PHE A 136 8.17 -6.73 4.56
N LEU A 137 9.15 -7.01 5.42
CA LEU A 137 9.76 -8.33 5.55
C LEU A 137 9.14 -9.04 6.76
N ALA A 138 8.85 -10.32 6.61
CA ALA A 138 8.37 -11.16 7.70
C ALA A 138 8.75 -12.63 7.47
N LYS A 139 8.69 -13.43 8.54
CA LYS A 139 8.66 -14.89 8.47
C LYS A 139 7.22 -15.37 8.52
N GLY A 140 6.85 -16.25 7.61
CA GLY A 140 5.54 -16.88 7.57
C GLY A 140 5.44 -18.06 8.53
N ILE A 141 4.36 -18.11 9.31
CA ILE A 141 4.01 -19.24 10.18
C ILE A 141 2.71 -19.88 9.71
N GLY A 142 2.74 -21.21 9.64
CA GLY A 142 1.67 -22.02 9.10
C GLY A 142 2.05 -22.66 7.78
N THR A 143 1.08 -23.28 7.13
CA THR A 143 1.23 -23.82 5.77
C THR A 143 0.54 -22.84 4.83
N PRO A 144 1.26 -22.20 3.89
CA PRO A 144 0.66 -21.23 3.01
C PRO A 144 -0.43 -21.89 2.15
N LYS A 145 -1.62 -21.31 2.17
CA LYS A 145 -2.77 -21.73 1.38
C LYS A 145 -3.45 -20.49 0.82
N ALA A 146 -3.74 -20.50 -0.47
CA ALA A 146 -4.65 -19.49 -1.03
C ALA A 146 -6.06 -19.77 -0.52
N ASP A 147 -6.84 -18.71 -0.29
CA ASP A 147 -8.23 -18.80 0.18
C ASP A 147 -9.17 -19.42 -0.89
N ASP A 148 -8.78 -19.40 -2.16
CA ASP A 148 -9.51 -20.02 -3.29
C ASP A 148 -8.53 -20.67 -4.30
N ASP A 149 -8.74 -21.96 -4.60
CA ASP A 149 -8.06 -22.89 -5.53
C ASP A 149 -6.65 -22.61 -6.13
N ALA A 150 -5.79 -23.63 -5.93
CA ALA A 150 -4.53 -24.11 -6.56
C ALA A 150 -3.71 -23.33 -7.64
N ALA A 151 -4.17 -22.24 -8.25
CA ALA A 151 -3.38 -21.46 -9.21
C ALA A 151 -2.68 -20.25 -8.57
N GLY A 152 -3.21 -19.72 -7.47
CA GLY A 152 -2.91 -18.37 -7.02
C GLY A 152 -1.73 -18.18 -6.07
N LEU A 153 -1.16 -19.22 -5.46
CA LEU A 153 -0.09 -19.06 -4.46
C LEU A 153 1.05 -20.04 -4.72
N LYS A 154 2.29 -19.55 -4.64
CA LYS A 154 3.49 -20.37 -4.77
C LYS A 154 4.55 -19.95 -3.77
N VAL A 155 5.26 -20.94 -3.21
CA VAL A 155 6.54 -20.72 -2.55
C VAL A 155 7.64 -20.93 -3.57
N ILE A 156 8.44 -19.89 -3.82
CA ILE A 156 9.55 -19.92 -4.77
C ILE A 156 10.86 -19.74 -4.06
N LYS A 157 11.92 -20.38 -4.53
CA LYS A 157 13.28 -20.11 -4.02
C LYS A 157 13.77 -18.77 -4.55
N LEU A 158 14.74 -18.18 -3.84
CA LEU A 158 15.31 -16.88 -4.22
C LEU A 158 15.97 -16.88 -5.61
N ASP A 159 16.56 -18.00 -6.03
CA ASP A 159 17.14 -18.17 -7.35
C ASP A 159 16.11 -18.33 -8.48
N GLU A 160 14.84 -18.58 -8.13
CA GLU A 160 13.74 -18.67 -9.10
C GLU A 160 13.07 -17.33 -9.39
N ILE A 161 13.32 -16.28 -8.58
CA ILE A 161 12.71 -14.95 -8.73
C ILE A 161 12.89 -14.41 -10.15
N LYS A 162 14.10 -14.49 -10.69
CA LYS A 162 14.44 -13.96 -12.02
C LYS A 162 13.78 -14.72 -13.18
N ASN A 163 13.16 -15.87 -12.91
CA ASN A 163 12.52 -16.71 -13.93
C ASN A 163 11.01 -16.46 -14.03
N LEU A 164 10.47 -15.52 -13.24
CA LEU A 164 9.04 -15.21 -13.21
C LEU A 164 8.80 -13.76 -13.62
N ASP A 165 7.67 -13.53 -14.30
CA ASP A 165 7.20 -12.19 -14.63
C ASP A 165 6.32 -11.68 -13.50
N PHE A 166 6.76 -10.59 -12.87
CA PHE A 166 6.03 -9.93 -11.80
C PHE A 166 5.25 -8.72 -12.31
N ALA A 167 4.07 -8.50 -11.74
CA ALA A 167 3.27 -7.31 -11.96
C ALA A 167 3.82 -6.09 -11.21
N PHE A 168 3.40 -4.90 -11.63
CA PHE A 168 3.84 -3.61 -11.06
C PHE A 168 5.36 -3.45 -11.11
N ASP A 169 5.94 -2.88 -10.05
CA ASP A 169 7.37 -2.74 -9.82
C ASP A 169 7.95 -3.86 -8.95
N HIS A 170 7.24 -4.97 -8.74
CA HIS A 170 7.66 -6.03 -7.80
C HIS A 170 8.97 -6.72 -8.22
N ASN A 171 9.31 -6.72 -9.51
CA ASN A 171 10.64 -7.12 -9.98
C ASN A 171 11.74 -6.25 -9.33
N ASN A 172 11.57 -4.94 -9.31
CA ASN A 172 12.53 -4.01 -8.71
C ASN A 172 12.61 -4.20 -7.19
N ILE A 173 11.45 -4.37 -6.54
CA ILE A 173 11.36 -4.64 -5.09
C ILE A 173 12.14 -5.91 -4.72
N LEU A 174 11.97 -6.98 -5.50
CA LEU A 174 12.66 -8.25 -5.27
C LEU A 174 14.15 -8.17 -5.59
N GLU A 175 14.56 -7.40 -6.59
CA GLU A 175 15.97 -7.13 -6.85
C GLU A 175 16.64 -6.39 -5.68
N ASP A 176 15.98 -5.37 -5.13
CA ASP A 176 16.47 -4.65 -3.95
C ASP A 176 16.54 -5.56 -2.73
N TYR A 177 15.54 -6.43 -2.56
CA TYR A 177 15.56 -7.44 -1.51
C TYR A 177 16.74 -8.41 -1.66
N LEU A 178 17.04 -8.89 -2.87
CA LEU A 178 18.20 -9.76 -3.12
C LEU A 178 19.52 -9.05 -2.79
N LYS A 179 19.67 -7.78 -3.20
CA LYS A 179 20.85 -6.96 -2.84
C LYS A 179 20.96 -6.79 -1.32
N TYR A 180 19.85 -6.49 -0.65
CA TYR A 180 19.79 -6.39 0.81
C TYR A 180 20.22 -7.71 1.49
N LYS A 181 19.84 -8.87 0.95
CA LYS A 181 20.28 -10.18 1.48
C LYS A 181 21.78 -10.41 1.30
N GLU A 182 22.40 -9.82 0.27
CA GLU A 182 23.84 -9.93 0.01
C GLU A 182 24.68 -8.97 0.87
N ASN A 183 24.24 -7.71 1.04
CA ASN A 183 25.06 -6.64 1.63
C ASN A 183 24.48 -6.01 2.92
N GLY A 184 23.24 -6.31 3.29
CA GLY A 184 22.56 -5.79 4.48
C GLY A 184 22.09 -4.33 4.38
N ILE A 185 22.19 -3.71 3.20
CA ILE A 185 21.86 -2.29 2.97
C ILE A 185 20.44 -2.20 2.39
N LEU A 186 19.60 -1.40 3.04
CA LEU A 186 18.24 -1.09 2.54
C LEU A 186 18.34 -0.15 1.32
N PRO A 187 17.42 -0.26 0.35
CA PRO A 187 17.34 0.66 -0.79
C PRO A 187 17.00 2.10 -0.37
#